data_AF-A0A0B3ADB5-F1
#
_entry.id   AF-A0A0B3ADB5-F1
#
_cell.length_a   1.000
_cell.length_b   1.000
_cell.length_c   1.000
_cell.angle_alpha   90.00
_cell.angle_beta   90.00
_cell.angle_gamma   90.00
#
_symmetry.space_group_name_H-M   'P 1'
#
loop_
_entity.id
_entity.type
_entity.pdbx_description
1 polymer ?
#
loop_
_entity_poly.entity_id
_entity_poly.type
_entity_poly.pdbx_seq_one_letter_code
_entity_poly.pdbx_strand_id
1 'polypeptide(L)'
;MKAKNYFLIMLITFAIIGAALAAVGPREDTATASTRGTGTTEGGAESTGTGEMESSQGDSPGEPMLISANPAGFMCSEEATMRDRVRCRTRLAAENENDYLPEECRAMEGDDRGHCVEDYRKVRSCWDLRGTRDRVACVRQNLGAPEDLQKEKVSCDEKLDSEKDACLNNLKAKAYGVIKFRFYNLEERAERLKEMGVSEDLVIDFIAVLEQKKLEFNNAASLAARRQVIMDVKDEWEAFKEQARTQVSAQ
;
A
#
# COMPACT_ATOMS: atom_id res chain seq x y z
N MET A 1 -35.99 1.65 24.44
CA MET A 1 -34.97 0.68 23.99
C MET A 1 -35.19 0.36 22.51
N LYS A 2 -34.49 1.04 21.60
CA LYS A 2 -34.48 0.74 20.16
C LYS A 2 -33.06 0.95 19.65
N ALA A 3 -32.29 -0.13 19.63
CA ALA A 3 -30.97 -0.17 18.99
C ALA A 3 -30.74 -1.58 18.46
N LYS A 4 -31.44 -1.93 17.38
CA LYS A 4 -31.12 -3.09 16.54
C LYS A 4 -31.40 -2.73 15.09
N ASN A 5 -30.46 -3.09 14.21
CA ASN A 5 -30.56 -3.13 12.74
C ASN A 5 -29.96 -1.99 11.91
N TYR A 6 -28.71 -1.58 12.21
CA TYR A 6 -27.87 -0.89 11.20
C TYR A 6 -26.66 -1.71 10.72
N PHE A 7 -26.42 -2.89 11.29
CA PHE A 7 -25.20 -3.68 11.03
C PHE A 7 -25.30 -4.58 9.78
N LEU A 8 -26.49 -4.74 9.19
CA LEU A 8 -26.75 -5.76 8.14
C LEU A 8 -26.79 -5.20 6.69
N ILE A 9 -26.72 -3.89 6.48
CA ILE A 9 -26.92 -3.27 5.15
C ILE A 9 -25.60 -3.05 4.36
N MET A 10 -24.44 -3.33 4.97
CA MET A 10 -23.10 -3.08 4.36
C MET A 10 -22.47 -4.32 3.69
N LEU A 11 -23.27 -5.25 3.15
CA LEU A 11 -22.78 -6.56 2.66
C LEU A 11 -22.88 -6.81 1.14
N ILE A 12 -23.29 -5.83 0.31
CA ILE A 12 -23.51 -6.08 -1.12
C ILE A 12 -22.78 -5.04 -1.98
N THR A 13 -21.46 -5.18 -2.21
CA THR A 13 -20.75 -4.53 -3.36
C THR A 13 -19.43 -5.22 -3.76
N PHE A 14 -19.21 -6.50 -3.44
CA PHE A 14 -18.01 -7.25 -3.86
C PHE A 14 -18.24 -8.34 -4.91
N ALA A 15 -19.48 -8.57 -5.34
CA ALA A 15 -19.75 -9.40 -6.51
C ALA A 15 -19.82 -8.52 -7.76
N ILE A 16 -19.43 -9.05 -8.91
CA ILE A 16 -19.42 -8.44 -10.26
C ILE A 16 -18.11 -7.70 -10.63
N ILE A 17 -16.97 -8.39 -10.62
CA ILE A 17 -15.94 -8.27 -11.71
C ILE A 17 -15.24 -9.64 -11.81
N GLY A 18 -15.91 -10.63 -12.41
CA GLY A 18 -15.48 -12.03 -12.32
C GLY A 18 -15.39 -12.82 -13.63
N ALA A 19 -15.82 -12.27 -14.77
CA ALA A 19 -15.92 -13.07 -16.00
C ALA A 19 -15.77 -12.21 -17.26
N ALA A 20 -14.54 -11.89 -17.68
CA ALA A 20 -14.25 -11.47 -19.07
C ALA A 20 -12.75 -11.34 -19.44
N LEU A 21 -11.81 -11.99 -18.74
CA LEU A 21 -10.39 -11.95 -19.11
C LEU A 21 -9.74 -13.33 -18.95
N ALA A 22 -10.17 -14.27 -19.79
CA ALA A 22 -9.52 -15.56 -19.96
C ALA A 22 -9.47 -15.87 -21.46
N ALA A 23 -8.53 -15.27 -22.19
CA ALA A 23 -8.11 -15.73 -23.53
C ALA A 23 -6.89 -14.94 -24.02
N VAL A 24 -5.71 -15.15 -23.44
CA VAL A 24 -4.42 -15.14 -24.19
C VAL A 24 -3.46 -16.02 -23.36
N GLY A 25 -3.15 -17.21 -23.87
CA GLY A 25 -2.09 -18.06 -23.30
C GLY A 25 -0.71 -17.57 -23.78
N PRO A 26 0.38 -17.74 -23.00
CA PRO A 26 1.71 -17.40 -23.47
C PRO A 26 2.19 -18.43 -24.49
N ARG A 27 2.66 -17.93 -25.63
CA ARG A 27 3.41 -18.67 -26.64
C ARG A 27 4.87 -18.69 -26.20
N GLU A 28 5.43 -19.90 -26.08
CA GLU A 28 6.85 -20.12 -25.83
C GLU A 28 7.65 -19.59 -27.03
N ASP A 29 8.67 -18.75 -26.78
CA ASP A 29 9.77 -18.57 -27.71
C ASP A 29 11.09 -18.61 -26.96
N THR A 30 11.92 -19.54 -27.43
CA THR A 30 13.22 -19.95 -26.90
C THR A 30 14.28 -19.12 -27.60
N ALA A 31 15.19 -18.45 -26.88
CA ALA A 31 16.42 -17.91 -27.46
C ALA A 31 17.56 -17.80 -26.43
N THR A 32 18.34 -18.88 -26.38
CA THR A 32 19.80 -18.96 -26.49
C THR A 32 20.68 -17.90 -25.79
N ALA A 33 21.46 -18.40 -24.83
CA ALA A 33 22.62 -17.76 -24.23
C ALA A 33 23.74 -17.46 -25.25
N SER A 34 24.43 -16.34 -25.07
CA SER A 34 25.75 -16.09 -25.64
C SER A 34 26.71 -15.62 -24.56
N THR A 35 27.85 -16.29 -24.49
CA THR A 35 28.94 -16.09 -23.53
C THR A 35 30.09 -15.36 -24.23
N ARG A 36 30.90 -14.61 -23.45
CA ARG A 36 32.39 -14.54 -23.47
C ARG A 36 33.01 -13.16 -23.72
N GLY A 37 34.02 -12.85 -22.89
CA GLY A 37 35.13 -11.94 -23.18
C GLY A 37 35.52 -11.00 -22.02
N THR A 38 36.08 -11.47 -20.91
CA THR A 38 37.53 -11.40 -20.53
C THR A 38 38.30 -10.14 -20.92
N GLY A 39 38.85 -9.44 -19.90
CA GLY A 39 39.90 -8.43 -20.01
C GLY A 39 40.47 -8.05 -18.64
N THR A 40 41.58 -8.70 -18.27
CA THR A 40 42.49 -8.43 -17.15
C THR A 40 43.39 -7.23 -17.43
N THR A 41 43.78 -6.45 -16.41
CA THR A 41 45.20 -6.27 -15.98
C THR A 41 45.31 -5.32 -14.78
N GLU A 42 46.29 -5.66 -13.94
CA GLU A 42 46.65 -5.16 -12.61
C GLU A 42 47.55 -3.90 -12.62
N GLY A 43 47.74 -3.34 -11.42
CA GLY A 43 48.88 -2.50 -11.02
C GLY A 43 48.45 -1.12 -10.52
N GLY A 44 48.74 -0.66 -9.31
CA GLY A 44 49.54 -1.17 -8.20
C GLY A 44 50.01 0.03 -7.36
N ALA A 45 50.00 -0.13 -6.02
CA ALA A 45 50.79 0.57 -4.99
C ALA A 45 50.68 2.13 -4.91
N GLU A 46 50.87 2.84 -3.81
CA GLU A 46 51.06 2.66 -2.37
C GLU A 46 51.36 4.09 -1.88
N SER A 47 50.77 4.59 -0.80
CA SER A 47 51.40 5.65 0.01
C SER A 47 50.71 5.78 1.37
N THR A 48 51.52 5.53 2.37
CA THR A 48 51.37 5.59 3.82
C THR A 48 51.39 7.04 4.36
N GLY A 49 50.91 7.20 5.61
CA GLY A 49 51.25 8.29 6.53
C GLY A 49 50.07 8.67 7.45
N THR A 50 49.86 8.09 8.64
CA THR A 50 50.49 8.26 9.99
C THR A 50 50.21 9.58 10.72
N GLY A 51 49.75 9.47 11.98
CA GLY A 51 49.71 10.49 13.05
C GLY A 51 48.39 10.47 13.83
N GLU A 52 48.20 9.62 14.86
CA GLU A 52 48.57 9.76 16.30
C GLU A 52 47.68 10.68 17.18
N MET A 53 46.97 10.03 18.13
CA MET A 53 46.73 10.38 19.57
C MET A 53 46.05 11.74 19.93
N GLU A 54 45.23 11.90 20.98
CA GLU A 54 45.14 11.28 22.31
C GLU A 54 43.80 11.68 23.04
N SER A 55 43.36 10.82 23.97
CA SER A 55 42.79 11.08 25.31
C SER A 55 41.71 12.16 25.59
N SER A 56 40.56 11.75 26.17
CA SER A 56 40.33 11.85 27.63
C SER A 56 38.92 11.41 28.04
N GLN A 57 38.86 10.69 29.17
CA GLN A 57 37.66 10.32 29.92
C GLN A 57 37.20 11.48 30.83
N GLY A 58 35.89 11.60 31.02
CA GLY A 58 35.28 12.44 32.05
C GLY A 58 33.89 11.90 32.44
N ASP A 59 33.72 11.63 33.73
CA ASP A 59 32.62 10.89 34.36
C ASP A 59 31.69 11.87 35.13
N SER A 60 30.37 11.86 34.83
CA SER A 60 29.16 12.28 35.62
C SER A 60 29.09 13.65 36.37
N PRO A 61 27.92 14.15 36.85
CA PRO A 61 26.57 13.55 36.92
C PRO A 61 25.39 14.47 36.45
N GLY A 62 24.26 13.83 36.10
CA GLY A 62 22.89 14.28 36.34
C GLY A 62 22.48 15.73 36.03
N GLU A 63 21.98 15.96 34.81
CA GLU A 63 21.05 17.05 34.53
C GLU A 63 19.81 16.52 33.80
N PRO A 64 18.63 17.15 34.02
CA PRO A 64 17.34 16.55 33.75
C PRO A 64 17.15 16.30 32.25
N MET A 65 16.50 15.18 31.92
CA MET A 65 15.98 14.93 30.56
C MET A 65 15.14 16.13 30.13
N LEU A 66 15.76 17.06 29.43
CA LEU A 66 15.08 18.08 28.67
C LEU A 66 14.27 17.31 27.64
N ILE A 67 12.95 17.47 27.73
CA ILE A 67 12.03 17.19 26.64
C ILE A 67 12.61 17.92 25.43
N SER A 68 13.32 17.18 24.59
CA SER A 68 13.77 17.67 23.30
C SER A 68 12.50 17.89 22.49
N ALA A 69 12.03 19.14 22.49
CA ALA A 69 11.20 19.67 21.44
C ALA A 69 12.01 19.55 20.15
N ASN A 70 11.94 18.40 19.49
CA ASN A 70 12.60 18.14 18.23
C ASN A 70 11.73 18.76 17.13
N PRO A 71 12.21 19.75 16.36
CA PRO A 71 11.47 20.33 15.23
C PRO A 71 11.56 19.44 13.96
N ALA A 72 11.81 18.15 14.12
CA ALA A 72 11.93 17.18 13.04
C ALA A 72 10.58 16.46 12.84
N GLY A 73 10.02 16.55 11.63
CA GLY A 73 8.91 15.70 11.20
C GLY A 73 9.24 14.24 11.48
N PHE A 74 8.29 13.52 12.09
CA PHE A 74 8.43 12.11 12.40
C PHE A 74 8.57 11.34 11.08
N MET A 75 9.80 10.99 10.70
CA MET A 75 10.06 10.17 9.51
C MET A 75 9.69 8.71 9.83
N CYS A 76 8.40 8.39 9.81
CA CYS A 76 7.92 7.01 9.97
C CYS A 76 8.56 6.05 8.95
N SER A 77 9.19 6.57 7.89
CA SER A 77 9.97 5.81 6.92
C SER A 77 11.21 5.11 7.49
N GLU A 78 11.76 5.56 8.61
CA GLU A 78 13.02 5.04 9.14
C GLU A 78 12.84 3.77 10.00
N GLU A 79 11.61 3.40 10.36
CA GLU A 79 11.37 2.20 11.15
C GLU A 79 11.69 0.93 10.34
N ALA A 80 12.33 -0.04 11.02
CA ALA A 80 12.87 -1.23 10.38
C ALA A 80 11.77 -2.12 9.77
N THR A 81 10.67 -2.31 10.49
CA THR A 81 9.59 -3.22 10.07
C THR A 81 8.39 -2.46 9.53
N MET A 82 7.68 -3.05 8.57
CA MET A 82 6.41 -2.51 8.06
C MET A 82 5.42 -2.23 9.20
N ARG A 83 5.37 -3.13 10.18
CA ARG A 83 4.51 -3.01 11.35
C ARG A 83 4.86 -1.77 12.19
N ASP A 84 6.14 -1.48 12.39
CA ASP A 84 6.58 -0.32 13.15
C ASP A 84 6.33 0.99 12.38
N ARG A 85 6.50 0.97 11.05
CA ARG A 85 6.11 2.09 10.18
C ARG A 85 4.60 2.36 10.24
N VAL A 86 3.79 1.30 10.19
CA VAL A 86 2.33 1.37 10.38
C VAL A 86 2.00 1.92 11.77
N ARG A 87 2.63 1.42 12.84
CA ARG A 87 2.44 1.95 14.19
C ARG A 87 2.74 3.45 14.24
N CYS A 88 3.88 3.87 13.71
CA CYS A 88 4.27 5.26 13.67
C CYS A 88 3.21 6.13 12.97
N ARG A 89 2.77 5.75 11.75
CA ARG A 89 1.80 6.55 10.99
C ARG A 89 0.43 6.66 11.67
N THR A 90 -0.05 5.59 12.29
CA THR A 90 -1.38 5.56 12.95
C THR A 90 -1.47 6.47 14.18
N ARG A 91 -0.33 7.01 14.64
CA ARG A 91 -0.20 7.97 15.75
C ARG A 91 0.00 9.40 15.28
N LEU A 92 0.21 9.64 13.98
CA LEU A 92 0.31 10.98 13.44
C LEU A 92 -1.05 11.69 13.48
N ALA A 93 -1.06 12.96 13.89
CA ALA A 93 -2.28 13.75 13.97
C ALA A 93 -2.90 14.03 12.58
N ALA A 94 -2.07 13.99 11.53
CA ALA A 94 -2.50 14.04 10.15
C ALA A 94 -1.47 13.32 9.28
N GLU A 95 -1.93 12.55 8.30
CA GLU A 95 -1.08 12.08 7.20
C GLU A 95 -0.71 13.31 6.35
N ASN A 96 0.55 13.72 6.36
CA ASN A 96 1.06 14.72 5.43
C ASN A 96 2.07 14.06 4.47
N GLU A 97 2.20 14.61 3.26
CA GLU A 97 3.03 14.01 2.18
C GLU A 97 4.52 13.94 2.54
N ASN A 98 4.97 14.71 3.53
CA ASN A 98 6.35 14.70 4.00
C ASN A 98 6.59 13.59 5.05
N ASP A 99 5.55 13.19 5.77
CA ASP A 99 5.61 12.24 6.90
C ASP A 99 5.09 10.84 6.52
N TYR A 100 4.38 10.70 5.39
CA TYR A 100 3.75 9.43 4.98
C TYR A 100 3.96 9.07 3.51
N LEU A 101 4.72 7.99 3.29
CA LEU A 101 4.81 7.26 2.03
C LEU A 101 4.11 5.90 2.22
N PRO A 102 3.01 5.61 1.49
CA PRO A 102 2.38 4.29 1.56
C PRO A 102 3.38 3.17 1.29
N GLU A 103 3.27 2.06 2.03
CA GLU A 103 4.23 0.95 1.96
C GLU A 103 4.37 0.39 0.55
N GLU A 104 3.25 0.35 -0.20
CA GLU A 104 3.27 -0.07 -1.58
C GLU A 104 4.07 0.86 -2.51
N CYS A 105 4.05 2.17 -2.26
CA CYS A 105 4.83 3.12 -3.05
C CYS A 105 6.30 3.07 -2.65
N ARG A 106 6.59 2.83 -1.36
CA ARG A 106 7.97 2.65 -0.86
C ARG A 106 8.68 1.49 -1.55
N ALA A 107 7.97 0.41 -1.85
CA ALA A 107 8.53 -0.75 -2.53
C ALA A 107 8.83 -0.54 -4.03
N MET A 108 8.51 0.64 -4.58
CA MET A 108 8.72 0.98 -5.98
C MET A 108 9.94 1.91 -6.17
N GLU A 109 10.43 2.01 -7.40
CA GLU A 109 11.55 2.89 -7.78
C GLU A 109 11.19 3.80 -8.96
N GLY A 110 11.97 4.88 -9.12
CA GLY A 110 11.85 5.79 -10.26
C GLY A 110 10.44 6.33 -10.49
N ASP A 111 10.02 6.33 -11.76
CA ASP A 111 8.73 6.87 -12.20
C ASP A 111 7.54 6.09 -11.62
N ASP A 112 7.68 4.78 -11.36
CA ASP A 112 6.60 3.97 -10.79
C ASP A 112 6.27 4.43 -9.37
N ARG A 113 7.29 4.75 -8.57
CA ARG A 113 7.11 5.37 -7.25
C ARG A 113 6.40 6.72 -7.38
N GLY A 114 6.85 7.55 -8.33
CA GLY A 114 6.25 8.87 -8.59
C GLY A 114 4.77 8.78 -8.92
N HIS A 115 4.39 7.87 -9.83
CA HIS A 115 2.99 7.63 -10.18
C HIS A 115 2.17 7.11 -9.00
N CYS A 116 2.73 6.20 -8.20
CA CYS A 116 2.07 5.68 -7.00
C CYS A 116 1.74 6.80 -6.02
N VAL A 117 2.73 7.64 -5.68
CA VAL A 117 2.55 8.78 -4.77
C VAL A 117 1.52 9.77 -5.30
N GLU A 118 1.59 10.07 -6.60
CA GLU A 118 0.65 10.99 -7.24
C GLU A 118 -0.79 10.47 -7.22
N ASP A 119 -1.02 9.17 -7.39
CA ASP A 119 -2.36 8.60 -7.27
C ASP A 119 -2.91 8.72 -5.85
N TYR A 120 -2.10 8.55 -4.81
CA TYR A 120 -2.50 8.80 -3.43
C TYR A 120 -2.83 10.29 -3.18
N ARG A 121 -2.02 11.19 -3.76
CA ARG A 121 -2.28 12.64 -3.68
C ARG A 121 -3.63 13.02 -4.29
N LYS A 122 -3.96 12.50 -5.48
CA LYS A 122 -5.23 12.78 -6.19
C LYS A 122 -6.44 12.39 -5.37
N VAL A 123 -6.37 11.32 -4.59
CA VAL A 123 -7.53 10.79 -3.86
C VAL A 123 -7.57 11.19 -2.38
N ARG A 124 -6.61 11.98 -1.90
CA ARG A 124 -6.50 12.36 -0.48
C ARG A 124 -7.79 12.99 0.06
N SER A 125 -8.42 13.87 -0.71
CA SER A 125 -9.68 14.52 -0.34
C SER A 125 -10.87 13.54 -0.25
N CYS A 126 -10.76 12.36 -0.86
CA CYS A 126 -11.80 11.35 -0.77
C CYS A 126 -11.93 10.77 0.65
N TRP A 127 -10.91 10.87 1.49
CA TRP A 127 -10.92 10.31 2.84
C TRP A 127 -11.78 11.11 3.83
N ASP A 128 -12.00 12.39 3.55
CA ASP A 128 -12.89 13.26 4.32
C ASP A 128 -14.37 12.87 4.15
N LEU A 129 -14.69 12.12 3.09
CA LEU A 129 -16.06 11.68 2.83
C LEU A 129 -16.50 10.59 3.82
N ARG A 130 -17.75 10.68 4.26
CA ARG A 130 -18.35 9.66 5.13
C ARG A 130 -18.83 8.47 4.31
N GLY A 131 -18.44 7.27 4.73
CA GLY A 131 -18.99 6.02 4.22
C GLY A 131 -18.27 5.48 2.98
N THR A 132 -18.19 4.15 2.90
CA THR A 132 -17.41 3.43 1.87
C THR A 132 -17.83 3.75 0.43
N ARG A 133 -19.13 3.87 0.15
CA ARG A 133 -19.62 4.06 -1.22
C ARG A 133 -19.13 5.38 -1.80
N ASP A 134 -19.28 6.46 -1.05
CA ASP A 134 -18.98 7.81 -1.52
C ASP A 134 -17.46 8.01 -1.62
N ARG A 135 -16.68 7.43 -0.69
CA ARG A 135 -15.22 7.34 -0.79
C ARG A 135 -14.77 6.65 -2.08
N VAL A 136 -15.29 5.46 -2.37
CA VAL A 136 -14.91 4.68 -3.56
C VAL A 136 -15.35 5.37 -4.85
N ALA A 137 -16.51 6.05 -4.85
CA ALA A 137 -16.94 6.85 -6.00
C ALA A 137 -15.98 8.03 -6.26
N CYS A 138 -15.60 8.75 -5.21
CA CYS A 138 -14.61 9.83 -5.30
C CYS A 138 -13.24 9.34 -5.81
N VAL A 139 -12.76 8.19 -5.31
CA VAL A 139 -11.51 7.58 -5.78
C VAL A 139 -11.59 7.27 -7.27
N ARG A 140 -12.68 6.66 -7.73
CA ARG A 140 -12.88 6.36 -9.16
C ARG A 140 -12.80 7.62 -10.01
N GLN A 141 -13.49 8.67 -9.59
CA GLN A 141 -13.50 9.95 -10.29
C GLN A 141 -12.07 10.54 -10.39
N ASN A 142 -11.34 10.61 -9.27
CA ASN A 142 -10.02 11.22 -9.22
C ASN A 142 -8.94 10.41 -9.95
N LEU A 143 -9.12 9.08 -10.06
CA LEU A 143 -8.23 8.22 -10.87
C LEU A 143 -8.68 8.10 -12.33
N GLY A 144 -9.81 8.72 -12.70
CA GLY A 144 -10.40 8.58 -14.04
C GLY A 144 -10.79 7.13 -14.37
N ALA A 145 -11.10 6.32 -13.35
CA ALA A 145 -11.59 4.95 -13.52
C ALA A 145 -13.06 4.97 -13.95
N PRO A 146 -13.44 4.31 -15.05
CA PRO A 146 -14.81 4.33 -15.52
C PRO A 146 -15.73 3.59 -14.55
N GLU A 147 -17.00 3.99 -14.51
CA GLU A 147 -18.03 3.28 -13.73
C GLU A 147 -18.26 1.86 -14.26
N ASP A 148 -18.25 1.71 -15.59
CA ASP A 148 -18.43 0.44 -16.29
C ASP A 148 -17.12 0.02 -16.98
N LEU A 149 -16.33 -0.77 -16.25
CA LEU A 149 -15.09 -1.35 -16.76
C LEU A 149 -15.32 -2.29 -17.95
N GLN A 150 -16.48 -2.95 -18.03
CA GLN A 150 -16.76 -3.90 -19.11
C GLN A 150 -17.05 -3.15 -20.41
N LYS A 151 -17.85 -2.09 -20.34
CA LYS A 151 -18.09 -1.21 -21.49
C LYS A 151 -16.80 -0.56 -21.98
N GLU A 152 -15.96 -0.06 -21.06
CA GLU A 152 -14.68 0.54 -21.44
C GLU A 152 -13.74 -0.49 -22.08
N LYS A 153 -13.74 -1.74 -21.57
CA LYS A 153 -12.97 -2.82 -22.18
C LYS A 153 -13.41 -3.09 -23.62
N VAL A 154 -14.72 -3.16 -23.88
CA VAL A 154 -15.24 -3.35 -25.24
C VAL A 154 -14.78 -2.20 -26.15
N SER A 155 -14.84 -0.95 -25.67
CA SER A 155 -14.33 0.20 -26.44
C SER A 155 -12.82 0.13 -26.69
N CYS A 156 -12.02 -0.34 -25.73
CA CYS A 156 -10.59 -0.60 -25.97
C CYS A 156 -10.37 -1.70 -27.00
N ASP A 157 -11.20 -2.74 -27.01
CA ASP A 157 -11.07 -3.88 -27.93
C ASP A 157 -11.33 -3.51 -29.40
N GLU A 158 -12.07 -2.42 -29.66
CA GLU A 158 -12.35 -1.86 -30.98
C GLU A 158 -11.18 -1.06 -31.57
N LYS A 159 -10.16 -0.74 -30.76
CA LYS A 159 -8.94 -0.04 -31.22
C LYS A 159 -7.98 -1.00 -31.93
N LEU A 160 -7.05 -0.44 -32.71
CA LEU A 160 -6.06 -1.22 -33.46
C LEU A 160 -4.72 -1.31 -32.71
N ASP A 161 -4.11 -2.49 -32.76
CA ASP A 161 -2.73 -2.80 -32.35
C ASP A 161 -2.26 -2.04 -31.07
N SER A 162 -1.28 -1.15 -31.21
CA SER A 162 -0.68 -0.42 -30.10
C SER A 162 -1.66 0.48 -29.32
N GLU A 163 -2.71 0.99 -29.96
CA GLU A 163 -3.72 1.80 -29.28
C GLU A 163 -4.61 0.93 -28.38
N LYS A 164 -4.89 -0.29 -28.81
CA LYS A 164 -5.64 -1.27 -28.02
C LYS A 164 -4.86 -1.66 -26.76
N ASP A 165 -3.58 -1.98 -26.91
CA ASP A 165 -2.73 -2.38 -25.78
C ASP A 165 -2.58 -1.24 -24.77
N ALA A 166 -2.32 -0.01 -25.24
CA ALA A 166 -2.26 1.17 -24.38
C ALA A 166 -3.58 1.40 -23.63
N CYS A 167 -4.73 1.27 -24.32
CA CYS A 167 -6.05 1.42 -23.72
C CYS A 167 -6.31 0.36 -22.63
N LEU A 168 -6.06 -0.90 -22.94
CA LEU A 168 -6.26 -2.00 -21.99
C LEU A 168 -5.34 -1.90 -20.77
N ASN A 169 -4.09 -1.47 -20.97
CA ASN A 169 -3.14 -1.28 -19.86
C ASN A 169 -3.53 -0.09 -18.97
N ASN A 170 -3.98 1.01 -19.57
CA ASN A 170 -4.52 2.15 -18.82
C ASN A 170 -5.77 1.75 -18.01
N LEU A 171 -6.70 1.00 -18.63
CA LEU A 171 -7.90 0.51 -17.97
C LEU A 171 -7.57 -0.41 -16.79
N LYS A 172 -6.58 -1.31 -16.94
CA LYS A 172 -6.08 -2.16 -15.86
C LYS A 172 -5.49 -1.34 -14.73
N ALA A 173 -4.62 -0.36 -15.02
CA ALA A 173 -4.00 0.49 -14.02
C ALA A 173 -5.05 1.21 -13.17
N LYS A 174 -6.08 1.79 -13.81
CA LYS A 174 -7.21 2.44 -13.14
C LYS A 174 -8.01 1.47 -12.26
N ALA A 175 -8.35 0.29 -12.79
CA ALA A 175 -9.08 -0.72 -12.03
C ALA A 175 -8.29 -1.21 -10.82
N TYR A 176 -6.98 -1.41 -10.98
CA TYR A 176 -6.07 -1.85 -9.93
C TYR A 176 -5.89 -0.77 -8.86
N GLY A 177 -5.75 0.50 -9.25
CA GLY A 177 -5.76 1.63 -8.32
C GLY A 177 -7.00 1.60 -7.42
N VAL A 178 -8.20 1.51 -8.01
CA VAL A 178 -9.46 1.44 -7.25
C VAL A 178 -9.50 0.23 -6.29
N ILE A 179 -8.95 -0.93 -6.66
CA ILE A 179 -8.88 -2.09 -5.78
C ILE A 179 -7.97 -1.83 -4.59
N LYS A 180 -6.76 -1.30 -4.81
CA LYS A 180 -5.82 -0.99 -3.73
C LYS A 180 -6.35 0.07 -2.77
N PHE A 181 -7.09 1.05 -3.28
CA PHE A 181 -7.80 2.02 -2.44
C PHE A 181 -8.98 1.44 -1.67
N ARG A 182 -9.58 0.32 -2.11
CA ARG A 182 -10.52 -0.43 -1.26
C ARG A 182 -9.80 -1.08 -0.09
N PHE A 183 -8.56 -1.53 -0.27
CA PHE A 183 -7.74 -2.07 0.84
C PHE A 183 -7.41 -0.93 1.82
N TYR A 184 -6.96 0.22 1.32
CA TYR A 184 -6.76 1.42 2.13
C TYR A 184 -8.01 1.82 2.94
N ASN A 185 -9.18 1.79 2.31
CA ASN A 185 -10.42 2.10 3.01
C ASN A 185 -10.75 1.09 4.14
N LEU A 186 -10.21 -0.13 4.12
CA LEU A 186 -10.31 -1.06 5.25
C LEU A 186 -9.38 -0.67 6.40
N GLU A 187 -8.19 -0.16 6.11
CA GLU A 187 -7.24 0.38 7.12
C GLU A 187 -7.92 1.52 7.90
N GLU A 188 -8.41 2.50 7.16
CA GLU A 188 -9.23 3.61 7.64
C GLU A 188 -10.39 3.19 8.54
N ARG A 189 -11.05 2.08 8.19
CA ARG A 189 -12.18 1.55 8.98
C ARG A 189 -11.69 0.86 10.25
N ALA A 190 -10.56 0.16 10.19
CA ALA A 190 -9.94 -0.46 11.34
C ALA A 190 -9.50 0.61 12.35
N GLU A 191 -8.89 1.70 11.89
CA GLU A 191 -8.47 2.81 12.74
C GLU A 191 -9.61 3.45 13.52
N ARG A 192 -10.77 3.64 12.88
CA ARG A 192 -11.96 4.14 13.57
C ARG A 192 -12.49 3.20 14.66
N LEU A 193 -12.14 1.91 14.64
CA LEU A 193 -12.55 1.00 15.71
C LEU A 193 -11.76 1.23 17.01
N LYS A 194 -10.61 1.92 16.96
CA LYS A 194 -9.86 2.35 18.16
C LYS A 194 -10.75 3.17 19.10
N GLU A 195 -11.56 4.07 18.54
CA GLU A 195 -12.52 4.90 19.28
C GLU A 195 -13.63 4.08 19.98
N MET A 196 -13.84 2.83 19.55
CA MET A 196 -14.82 1.91 20.12
C MET A 196 -14.21 0.89 21.07
N GLY A 197 -12.92 1.03 21.41
CA GLY A 197 -12.25 0.16 22.38
C GLY A 197 -11.47 -1.02 21.77
N VAL A 198 -11.32 -1.07 20.44
CA VAL A 198 -10.41 -2.04 19.82
C VAL A 198 -8.95 -1.62 20.09
N SER A 199 -8.13 -2.58 20.51
CA SER A 199 -6.71 -2.34 20.83
C SER A 199 -5.92 -1.80 19.63
N GLU A 200 -4.98 -0.90 19.92
CA GLU A 200 -4.08 -0.33 18.92
C GLU A 200 -3.30 -1.44 18.19
N ASP A 201 -2.81 -2.44 18.93
CA ASP A 201 -2.01 -3.53 18.36
C ASP A 201 -2.80 -4.37 17.34
N LEU A 202 -4.06 -4.71 17.63
CA LEU A 202 -4.89 -5.46 16.67
C LEU A 202 -5.13 -4.65 15.38
N VAL A 203 -5.30 -3.34 15.50
CA VAL A 203 -5.47 -2.45 14.35
C VAL A 203 -4.18 -2.37 13.53
N ILE A 204 -3.04 -2.16 14.18
CA ILE A 204 -1.73 -2.09 13.53
C ILE A 204 -1.41 -3.39 12.79
N ASP A 205 -1.64 -4.54 13.43
CA ASP A 205 -1.37 -5.85 12.84
C ASP A 205 -2.23 -6.07 11.59
N PHE A 206 -3.52 -5.72 11.66
CA PHE A 206 -4.41 -5.81 10.50
C PHE A 206 -4.01 -4.86 9.36
N ILE A 207 -3.63 -3.62 9.68
CA ILE A 207 -3.17 -2.67 8.67
C ILE A 207 -1.88 -3.16 8.00
N ALA A 208 -0.93 -3.72 8.75
CA ALA A 208 0.28 -4.30 8.19
C ALA A 208 -0.04 -5.48 7.23
N VAL A 209 -1.04 -6.30 7.55
CA VAL A 209 -1.54 -7.34 6.62
C VAL A 209 -2.07 -6.72 5.33
N LEU A 210 -2.84 -5.63 5.40
CA LEU A 210 -3.38 -4.97 4.21
C LEU A 210 -2.28 -4.35 3.33
N GLU A 211 -1.26 -3.72 3.95
CA GLU A 211 -0.11 -3.19 3.22
C GLU A 211 0.67 -4.31 2.51
N GLN A 212 0.89 -5.43 3.19
CA GLN A 212 1.50 -6.62 2.59
C GLN A 212 0.66 -7.17 1.43
N LYS A 213 -0.68 -7.18 1.56
CA LYS A 213 -1.59 -7.61 0.49
C LYS A 213 -1.58 -6.66 -0.70
N LYS A 214 -1.34 -5.35 -0.53
CA LYS A 214 -1.11 -4.44 -1.67
C LYS A 214 0.16 -4.80 -2.44
N LEU A 215 1.24 -5.15 -1.74
CA LEU A 215 2.48 -5.61 -2.37
C LEU A 215 2.27 -6.91 -3.15
N GLU A 216 1.60 -7.90 -2.53
CA GLU A 216 1.25 -9.16 -3.20
C GLU A 216 0.38 -8.92 -4.45
N PHE A 217 -0.57 -8.00 -4.37
CA PHE A 217 -1.43 -7.63 -5.50
C PHE A 217 -0.64 -6.99 -6.64
N ASN A 218 0.28 -6.08 -6.33
CA ASN A 218 1.15 -5.43 -7.32
C ASN A 218 2.05 -6.48 -7.99
N ASN A 219 2.66 -7.37 -7.20
CA ASN A 219 3.64 -8.36 -7.66
C ASN A 219 3.04 -9.62 -8.32
N ALA A 220 1.72 -9.83 -8.21
CA ALA A 220 1.07 -11.00 -8.78
C ALA A 220 1.27 -11.11 -10.31
N ALA A 221 1.70 -12.29 -10.79
CA ALA A 221 1.97 -12.49 -12.22
C ALA A 221 0.70 -12.70 -13.08
N SER A 222 -0.45 -12.98 -12.45
CA SER A 222 -1.68 -13.33 -13.19
C SER A 222 -2.93 -12.69 -12.59
N LEU A 223 -4.00 -12.66 -13.39
CA LEU A 223 -5.32 -12.23 -12.93
C LEU A 223 -5.89 -13.16 -11.85
N ALA A 224 -5.63 -14.47 -11.95
CA ALA A 224 -6.05 -15.44 -10.95
C ALA A 224 -5.37 -15.18 -9.61
N ALA A 225 -4.05 -14.91 -9.62
CA ALA A 225 -3.31 -14.55 -8.41
C ALA A 225 -3.81 -13.23 -7.80
N ARG A 226 -4.03 -12.19 -8.61
CA ARG A 226 -4.64 -10.92 -8.13
C ARG A 226 -6.02 -11.12 -7.52
N ARG A 227 -6.85 -11.97 -8.14
CA ARG A 227 -8.17 -12.32 -7.59
C ARG A 227 -8.06 -13.03 -6.26
N GLN A 228 -7.09 -13.93 -6.12
CA GLN A 228 -6.85 -14.62 -4.85
C GLN A 228 -6.49 -13.63 -3.75
N VAL A 229 -5.60 -12.67 -4.01
CA VAL A 229 -5.26 -11.61 -3.02
C VAL A 229 -6.49 -10.82 -2.57
N ILE A 230 -7.43 -10.51 -3.47
CA ILE A 230 -8.69 -9.83 -3.10
C ILE A 230 -9.55 -10.72 -2.17
N MET A 231 -9.59 -12.03 -2.43
CA MET A 231 -10.32 -12.97 -1.59
C MET A 231 -9.66 -13.09 -0.21
N ASP A 232 -8.34 -13.18 -0.15
CA ASP A 232 -7.59 -13.20 1.10
C ASP A 232 -7.88 -11.94 1.93
N VAL A 233 -7.81 -10.74 1.33
CA VAL A 233 -8.13 -9.48 2.02
C VAL A 233 -9.55 -9.49 2.61
N LYS A 234 -10.51 -10.11 1.92
CA LYS A 234 -11.87 -10.25 2.44
C LYS A 234 -11.88 -11.15 3.68
N ASP A 235 -11.17 -12.27 3.64
CA ASP A 235 -11.10 -13.21 4.76
C ASP A 235 -10.36 -12.60 5.95
N GLU A 236 -9.26 -11.87 5.72
CA GLU A 236 -8.55 -11.10 6.74
C GLU A 236 -9.44 -10.05 7.41
N TRP A 237 -10.28 -9.35 6.63
CA TRP A 237 -11.24 -8.39 7.16
C TRP A 237 -12.31 -9.05 8.04
N GLU A 238 -12.82 -10.22 7.65
CA GLU A 238 -13.78 -10.97 8.48
C GLU A 238 -13.13 -11.45 9.78
N ALA A 239 -11.90 -11.96 9.72
CA ALA A 239 -11.14 -12.39 10.89
C ALA A 239 -10.85 -11.22 11.85
N PHE A 240 -10.42 -10.07 11.33
CA PHE A 240 -10.20 -8.86 12.12
C PHE A 240 -11.48 -8.38 12.80
N LYS A 241 -12.61 -8.34 12.09
CA LYS A 241 -13.90 -7.93 12.67
C LYS A 241 -14.32 -8.84 13.82
N GLU A 242 -14.07 -10.14 13.72
CA GLU A 242 -14.45 -11.06 14.79
C GLU A 242 -13.62 -10.80 16.04
N GLN A 243 -12.29 -10.67 15.90
CA GLN A 243 -11.41 -10.30 17.01
C GLN A 243 -11.78 -8.95 17.63
N ALA A 244 -12.08 -7.96 16.80
CA ALA A 244 -12.53 -6.64 17.23
C ALA A 244 -13.84 -6.71 18.05
N ARG A 245 -14.83 -7.52 17.60
CA ARG A 245 -16.08 -7.72 18.36
C ARG A 245 -15.82 -8.33 19.73
N THR A 246 -14.96 -9.35 19.80
CA THR A 246 -14.59 -9.98 21.07
C THR A 246 -14.02 -8.94 22.05
N GLN A 247 -13.08 -8.09 21.58
CA GLN A 247 -12.48 -7.05 22.42
C GLN A 247 -13.49 -6.02 22.93
N VAL A 248 -14.42 -5.58 22.08
CA VAL A 248 -15.45 -4.61 22.45
C VAL A 248 -16.51 -5.23 23.38
N SER A 249 -16.86 -6.50 23.19
CA SER A 249 -17.85 -7.19 24.02
C SER A 249 -17.35 -7.60 25.41
N ALA A 250 -16.03 -7.63 25.61
CA ALA A 250 -15.41 -7.97 26.88
C ALA A 250 -15.23 -6.77 27.83
N GLN A 251 -15.58 -5.57 27.38
CA GLN A 251 -15.54 -4.30 28.13
C GLN A 251 -16.93 -3.97 28.68
#